data_AF-A0A0C2DE96-F1
#
_entry.id   AF-A0A0C2DE96-F1
#
_cell.length_a   1.000
_cell.length_b   1.000
_cell.length_c   1.000
_cell.angle_alpha   90.00
_cell.angle_beta   90.00
_cell.angle_gamma   90.00
#
_symmetry.space_group_name_H-M   'P 1'
#
loop_
_entity.id
_entity.type
_entity.pdbx_description
1 polymer ?
#
loop_
_entity_poly.entity_id
_entity_poly.type
_entity_poly.pdbx_seq_one_letter_code
_entity_poly.pdbx_strand_id
1 'polypeptide(L)'
;MDWVLAFFIGMGTALVELLSRYRDEPIKVIATSEFAWLYLLLNGGMALGAHAILLDTEVTTVDTNVGRATLAMGSGLSAALVLRARVFTARLGDEQVSIGPGYIVDQLLGIIDAQIDRRRALQRVSIVVGLMDGKEFDGSRIHASTMILGSRQNLSLQEQKDLANQIREVEVRKISDQEKAYALGFILLDFMGESFLKAVAEKLPRVEEPPQATPHFVSGGITETGSGMVSKRTWGASMPVQRAKVVRELLTGVALEAVRKRTVELLDSGQLGTNEDERTFLRGQIAEILGRESSEEDKVFALGFAVHSLWDSVRFRDHFGELPRTLARDMARELPEGREREPAGRARELPSDLAKARPRDQSDEALSRTGRGEQAGRGGARRGTGSTRPVGRRLEESSDDADHEMVDISMSGVAFDAEDSGSDRPKTGSHPTINVNAGPLPIAKKDSR
;
A
#
# COMPACT_ATOMS: atom_id res chain seq x y z
N MET A 1 -1.00 -30.72 -29.59
CA MET A 1 -0.93 -29.25 -29.34
C MET A 1 -0.70 -29.01 -27.85
N ASP A 2 0.10 -29.84 -27.20
CA ASP A 2 -0.26 -30.30 -25.85
C ASP A 2 0.40 -29.43 -24.78
N TRP A 3 1.53 -28.81 -25.15
CA TRP A 3 2.15 -27.70 -24.45
C TRP A 3 1.22 -26.47 -24.31
N VAL A 4 0.36 -26.19 -25.30
CA VAL A 4 -0.63 -25.08 -25.21
C VAL A 4 -1.66 -25.37 -24.11
N LEU A 5 -2.12 -26.62 -24.04
CA LEU A 5 -3.03 -27.08 -22.99
C LEU A 5 -2.34 -27.04 -21.61
N ALA A 6 -1.09 -27.48 -21.50
CA ALA A 6 -0.31 -27.38 -20.27
C ALA A 6 -0.19 -25.92 -19.78
N PHE A 7 0.17 -25.00 -20.68
CA PHE A 7 0.28 -23.56 -20.40
C PHE A 7 -1.04 -22.98 -19.86
N PHE A 8 -2.18 -23.24 -20.53
CA PHE A 8 -3.47 -22.72 -20.07
C PHE A 8 -3.96 -23.37 -18.77
N ILE A 9 -3.59 -24.62 -18.48
CA ILE A 9 -3.89 -25.24 -17.17
C ILE A 9 -3.03 -24.62 -16.06
N GLY A 10 -1.75 -24.33 -16.34
CA GLY A 10 -0.89 -23.56 -15.43
C GLY A 10 -1.44 -22.16 -15.14
N MET A 11 -1.83 -21.42 -16.19
CA MET A 11 -2.53 -20.13 -16.00
C MET A 11 -3.85 -20.29 -15.24
N GLY A 12 -4.60 -21.36 -15.50
CA GLY A 12 -5.91 -21.62 -14.89
C GLY A 12 -5.85 -21.87 -13.39
N THR A 13 -4.85 -22.61 -12.88
CA THR A 13 -4.68 -22.82 -11.43
C THR A 13 -4.33 -21.52 -10.72
N ALA A 14 -3.45 -20.71 -11.31
CA ALA A 14 -3.11 -19.37 -10.82
C ALA A 14 -4.29 -18.38 -10.89
N LEU A 15 -5.12 -18.47 -11.92
CA LEU A 15 -6.35 -17.69 -12.05
C LEU A 15 -7.32 -18.02 -10.92
N VAL A 16 -7.59 -19.29 -10.66
CA VAL A 16 -8.46 -19.73 -9.55
C VAL A 16 -7.92 -19.24 -8.19
N GLU A 17 -6.60 -19.23 -7.99
CA GLU A 17 -5.99 -18.64 -6.79
C GLU A 17 -6.29 -17.13 -6.67
N LEU A 18 -6.02 -16.34 -7.71
CA LEU A 18 -6.31 -14.89 -7.71
C LEU A 18 -7.80 -14.58 -7.51
N LEU A 19 -8.70 -15.33 -8.18
CA LEU A 19 -10.16 -15.20 -8.02
C LEU A 19 -10.59 -15.48 -6.57
N SER A 20 -10.00 -16.49 -5.93
CA SER A 20 -10.32 -16.86 -4.54
C SER A 20 -9.80 -15.85 -3.50
N ARG A 21 -8.70 -15.15 -3.82
CA ARG A 21 -8.03 -14.16 -2.96
C ARG A 21 -8.73 -12.80 -2.97
N TYR A 22 -9.21 -12.33 -4.12
CA TYR A 22 -9.70 -10.95 -4.32
C TYR A 22 -11.21 -10.87 -4.57
N ARG A 23 -12.01 -11.40 -3.65
CA ARG A 23 -13.46 -11.64 -3.82
C ARG A 23 -14.28 -10.45 -4.32
N ASP A 24 -13.99 -9.26 -3.81
CA ASP A 24 -14.87 -8.10 -4.00
C ASP A 24 -14.72 -7.44 -5.40
N GLU A 25 -13.57 -7.57 -6.08
CA GLU A 25 -13.36 -7.03 -7.44
C GLU A 25 -12.38 -7.88 -8.32
N PRO A 26 -12.52 -9.21 -8.40
CA PRO A 26 -11.43 -10.11 -8.83
C PRO A 26 -11.00 -9.87 -10.28
N ILE A 27 -11.97 -9.73 -11.20
CA ILE A 27 -11.70 -9.50 -12.63
C ILE A 27 -11.00 -8.14 -12.85
N LYS A 28 -11.46 -7.09 -12.15
CA LYS A 28 -10.89 -5.73 -12.23
C LYS A 28 -9.47 -5.68 -11.67
N VAL A 29 -9.19 -6.43 -10.60
CA VAL A 29 -7.83 -6.63 -10.06
C VAL A 29 -6.93 -7.27 -11.11
N ILE A 30 -7.31 -8.44 -11.65
CA ILE A 30 -6.49 -9.20 -12.61
C ILE A 30 -6.26 -8.37 -13.88
N ALA A 31 -7.30 -7.73 -14.43
CA ALA A 31 -7.21 -6.95 -15.66
C ALA A 31 -6.31 -5.69 -15.55
N THR A 32 -6.00 -5.21 -14.34
CA THR A 32 -5.28 -3.94 -14.15
C THR A 32 -3.98 -4.03 -13.36
N SER A 33 -3.62 -5.17 -12.77
CA SER A 33 -2.29 -5.38 -12.18
C SER A 33 -1.37 -6.12 -13.15
N GLU A 34 -0.31 -5.43 -13.59
CA GLU A 34 0.80 -6.02 -14.37
C GLU A 34 1.42 -7.23 -13.66
N PHE A 35 1.44 -7.22 -12.33
CA PHE A 35 1.99 -8.30 -11.50
C PHE A 35 1.06 -9.51 -11.43
N ALA A 36 -0.27 -9.31 -11.50
CA ALA A 36 -1.21 -10.42 -11.66
C ALA A 36 -1.02 -11.14 -13.01
N TRP A 37 -0.81 -10.39 -14.10
CA TRP A 37 -0.45 -10.97 -15.40
C TRP A 37 0.91 -11.69 -15.36
N LEU A 38 1.93 -11.10 -14.74
CA LEU A 38 3.23 -11.76 -14.55
C LEU A 38 3.09 -13.07 -13.76
N TYR A 39 2.25 -13.10 -12.72
CA TYR A 39 1.99 -14.30 -11.93
C TYR A 39 1.26 -15.40 -12.73
N LEU A 40 0.24 -15.05 -13.53
CA LEU A 40 -0.43 -15.98 -14.44
C LEU A 40 0.55 -16.57 -15.47
N LEU A 41 1.35 -15.70 -16.11
CA LEU A 41 2.35 -16.11 -17.11
C LEU A 41 3.47 -16.96 -16.51
N LEU A 42 3.89 -16.70 -15.28
CA LEU A 42 4.88 -17.52 -14.56
C LEU A 42 4.37 -18.95 -14.35
N ASN A 43 3.10 -19.13 -13.95
CA ASN A 43 2.52 -20.46 -13.77
C ASN A 43 2.35 -21.19 -15.11
N GLY A 44 1.91 -20.51 -16.16
CA GLY A 44 1.88 -21.06 -17.51
C GLY A 44 3.27 -21.47 -18.02
N GLY A 45 4.29 -20.62 -17.81
CA GLY A 45 5.68 -20.89 -18.18
C GLY A 45 6.29 -22.07 -17.42
N MET A 46 5.99 -22.21 -16.13
CA MET A 46 6.40 -23.38 -15.34
C MET A 46 5.68 -24.66 -15.78
N ALA A 47 4.42 -24.58 -16.22
CA ALA A 47 3.71 -25.70 -16.83
C ALA A 47 4.33 -26.15 -18.15
N LEU A 48 4.80 -25.20 -18.98
CA LEU A 48 5.59 -25.51 -20.19
C LEU A 48 6.92 -26.20 -19.84
N GLY A 49 7.64 -25.70 -18.82
CA GLY A 49 8.88 -26.31 -18.34
C GLY A 49 8.66 -27.74 -17.84
N ALA A 50 7.63 -27.96 -17.02
CA ALA A 50 7.26 -29.30 -16.55
C ALA A 50 6.86 -30.23 -17.70
N HIS A 51 6.13 -29.73 -18.70
CA HIS A 51 5.74 -30.50 -19.88
C HIS A 51 6.95 -30.90 -20.73
N ALA A 52 7.90 -29.97 -20.94
CA ALA A 52 9.13 -30.25 -21.68
C ALA A 52 10.02 -31.29 -20.98
N ILE A 53 10.20 -31.18 -19.66
CA ILE A 53 10.95 -32.17 -18.86
C ILE A 53 10.28 -33.56 -18.97
N LEU A 54 8.96 -33.64 -18.84
CA LEU A 54 8.24 -34.91 -18.93
C LEU A 54 8.34 -35.56 -20.32
N LEU A 55 8.40 -34.78 -21.39
CA LEU A 55 8.61 -35.29 -22.76
C LEU A 55 10.04 -35.80 -23.01
N ASP A 56 11.03 -35.24 -22.30
CA ASP A 56 12.45 -35.64 -22.40
C ASP A 56 12.75 -36.89 -21.54
N THR A 57 12.03 -37.08 -20.42
CA THR A 57 12.19 -38.26 -19.58
C THR A 57 11.52 -39.52 -20.15
N GLU A 58 12.29 -40.62 -20.23
CA GLU A 58 11.81 -41.98 -20.60
C GLU A 58 10.68 -42.53 -19.71
N VAL A 59 10.39 -41.85 -18.59
CA VAL A 59 9.24 -42.09 -17.69
C VAL A 59 7.90 -42.18 -18.44
N THR A 60 7.78 -41.55 -19.62
CA THR A 60 6.57 -41.58 -20.44
C THR A 60 6.76 -42.11 -21.86
N THR A 61 7.11 -43.40 -21.98
CA THR A 61 6.92 -44.23 -23.19
C THR A 61 5.43 -44.50 -23.49
N VAL A 62 4.62 -43.44 -23.61
CA VAL A 62 3.15 -43.54 -23.71
C VAL A 62 2.69 -43.54 -25.17
N ASP A 63 2.67 -44.74 -25.76
CA ASP A 63 2.21 -45.04 -27.13
C ASP A 63 0.68 -44.91 -27.33
N THR A 64 0.00 -44.07 -26.53
CA THR A 64 -1.44 -43.83 -26.63
C THR A 64 -1.77 -42.34 -26.64
N ASN A 65 -2.72 -41.93 -27.49
CA ASN A 65 -3.15 -40.52 -27.59
C ASN A 65 -3.75 -39.97 -26.28
N VAL A 66 -4.31 -40.85 -25.43
CA VAL A 66 -4.76 -40.52 -24.07
C VAL A 66 -3.61 -39.98 -23.22
N GLY A 67 -2.38 -40.44 -23.47
CA GLY A 67 -1.16 -39.99 -22.79
C GLY A 67 -0.93 -38.49 -22.89
N ARG A 68 -0.99 -37.87 -24.08
CA ARG A 68 -0.54 -36.49 -24.28
C ARG A 68 -1.43 -35.45 -23.60
N ALA A 69 -2.74 -35.64 -23.62
CA ALA A 69 -3.68 -34.77 -22.91
C ALA A 69 -3.54 -34.91 -21.39
N THR A 70 -3.38 -36.14 -20.89
CA THR A 70 -3.11 -36.42 -19.47
C THR A 70 -1.75 -35.87 -19.03
N LEU A 71 -0.73 -35.90 -19.90
CA LEU A 71 0.58 -35.32 -19.66
C LEU A 71 0.51 -33.80 -19.55
N ALA A 72 -0.26 -33.14 -20.43
CA ALA A 72 -0.51 -31.71 -20.37
C ALA A 72 -1.23 -31.31 -19.06
N MET A 73 -2.30 -32.01 -18.70
CA MET A 73 -3.00 -31.83 -17.41
C MET A 73 -2.08 -32.05 -16.21
N GLY A 74 -1.31 -33.14 -16.21
CA GLY A 74 -0.33 -33.46 -15.19
C GLY A 74 0.74 -32.38 -15.04
N SER A 75 1.32 -31.90 -16.15
CA SER A 75 2.34 -30.84 -16.14
C SER A 75 1.83 -29.50 -15.61
N GLY A 76 0.58 -29.12 -15.92
CA GLY A 76 -0.02 -27.89 -15.41
C GLY A 76 -0.29 -27.95 -13.90
N LEU A 77 -0.77 -29.09 -13.41
CA LEU A 77 -1.01 -29.31 -11.98
C LEU A 77 0.29 -29.47 -11.18
N SER A 78 1.28 -30.21 -11.71
CA SER A 78 2.57 -30.40 -11.05
C SER A 78 3.39 -29.11 -10.99
N ALA A 79 3.33 -28.26 -12.02
CA ALA A 79 3.96 -26.94 -11.99
C ALA A 79 3.40 -26.05 -10.89
N ALA A 80 2.09 -26.06 -10.65
CA ALA A 80 1.47 -25.32 -9.55
C ALA A 80 1.91 -25.86 -8.16
N LEU A 81 2.04 -27.19 -8.02
CA LEU A 81 2.57 -27.82 -6.80
C LEU A 81 4.04 -27.45 -6.55
N VAL A 82 4.88 -27.47 -7.60
CA VAL A 82 6.29 -27.08 -7.52
C VAL A 82 6.45 -25.58 -7.23
N LEU A 83 5.64 -24.72 -7.84
CA LEU A 83 5.66 -23.28 -7.58
C LEU A 83 5.24 -22.93 -6.15
N ARG A 84 4.33 -23.68 -5.53
CA ARG A 84 3.98 -23.51 -4.10
C ARG A 84 4.89 -24.29 -3.13
N ALA A 85 5.89 -25.03 -3.63
CA ALA A 85 6.76 -25.85 -2.78
C ALA A 85 7.71 -24.99 -1.92
N ARG A 86 7.68 -25.22 -0.61
CA ARG A 86 8.58 -24.64 0.40
C ARG A 86 9.66 -25.66 0.73
N VAL A 87 10.64 -25.78 -0.16
CA VAL A 87 11.68 -26.84 -0.16
C VAL A 87 12.52 -26.81 1.13
N PHE A 88 12.86 -25.62 1.60
CA PHE A 88 13.51 -25.40 2.90
C PHE A 88 12.80 -24.29 3.68
N THR A 89 12.98 -24.28 5.00
CA THR A 89 12.65 -23.10 5.83
C THR A 89 13.82 -22.80 6.74
N ALA A 90 14.21 -21.53 6.82
CA ALA A 90 15.22 -21.02 7.72
C ALA A 90 14.54 -20.13 8.77
N ARG A 91 15.05 -20.12 10.01
CA ARG A 91 14.68 -19.11 11.00
C ARG A 91 15.73 -18.01 10.99
N LEU A 92 15.28 -16.76 10.86
CA LEU A 92 16.13 -15.58 10.83
C LEU A 92 15.67 -14.64 11.95
N GLY A 93 16.22 -14.86 13.14
CA GLY A 93 15.60 -14.38 14.38
C GLY A 93 14.31 -15.18 14.67
N ASP A 94 13.25 -14.48 15.07
CA ASP A 94 11.95 -15.09 15.38
C ASP A 94 11.09 -15.39 14.13
N GLU A 95 11.48 -14.92 12.93
CA GLU A 95 10.73 -15.13 11.69
C GLU A 95 11.19 -16.39 10.93
N GLN A 96 10.24 -17.17 10.40
CA GLN A 96 10.51 -18.39 9.63
C GLN A 96 10.36 -18.13 8.12
N VAL A 97 11.47 -17.78 7.47
CA VAL A 97 11.54 -17.53 6.04
C VAL A 97 11.58 -18.85 5.27
N SER A 98 10.67 -19.03 4.31
CA SER A 98 10.68 -20.17 3.40
C SER A 98 11.64 -19.91 2.23
N ILE A 99 12.48 -20.89 1.90
CA ILE A 99 13.44 -20.82 0.79
C ILE A 99 13.04 -21.88 -0.26
N GLY A 100 12.70 -21.42 -1.45
CA GLY A 100 12.22 -22.24 -2.56
C GLY A 100 11.36 -21.44 -3.54
N PRO A 101 10.80 -22.07 -4.59
CA PRO A 101 9.96 -21.39 -5.58
C PRO A 101 8.78 -20.64 -4.96
N GLY A 102 8.19 -21.18 -3.88
CA GLY A 102 7.09 -20.57 -3.14
C GLY A 102 7.40 -19.16 -2.63
N TYR A 103 8.67 -18.84 -2.33
CA TYR A 103 9.05 -17.48 -1.92
C TYR A 103 8.82 -16.45 -3.03
N ILE A 104 9.10 -16.79 -4.29
CA ILE A 104 8.90 -15.89 -5.43
C ILE A 104 7.39 -15.64 -5.63
N VAL A 105 6.57 -16.67 -5.46
CA VAL A 105 5.10 -16.58 -5.49
C VAL A 105 4.57 -15.72 -4.35
N ASP A 106 5.01 -15.98 -3.11
CA ASP A 106 4.62 -15.22 -1.92
C ASP A 106 4.98 -13.72 -2.06
N GLN A 107 6.17 -13.40 -2.60
CA GLN A 107 6.59 -12.01 -2.87
C GLN A 107 5.76 -11.34 -3.98
N LEU A 108 5.50 -12.03 -5.10
CA LEU A 108 4.66 -11.49 -6.18
C LEU A 108 3.24 -11.20 -5.69
N LEU A 109 2.64 -12.11 -4.92
CA LEU A 109 1.31 -11.95 -4.34
C LEU A 109 1.27 -10.79 -3.33
N GLY A 110 2.31 -10.62 -2.50
CA GLY A 110 2.44 -9.47 -1.60
C GLY A 110 2.57 -8.11 -2.33
N ILE A 111 3.22 -8.08 -3.51
CA ILE A 111 3.27 -6.89 -4.35
C ILE A 111 1.88 -6.58 -4.96
N ILE A 112 1.15 -7.61 -5.40
CA ILE A 112 -0.21 -7.47 -5.93
C ILE A 112 -1.15 -6.94 -4.84
N ASP A 113 -1.15 -7.53 -3.63
CA ASP A 113 -1.91 -7.05 -2.47
C ASP A 113 -1.64 -5.56 -2.21
N ALA A 114 -0.36 -5.17 -2.09
CA ALA A 114 0.04 -3.78 -1.80
C ALA A 114 -0.35 -2.77 -2.91
N GLN A 115 -0.47 -3.20 -4.17
CA GLN A 115 -1.02 -2.38 -5.25
C GLN A 115 -2.53 -2.19 -5.12
N ILE A 116 -3.25 -3.27 -4.81
CA ILE A 116 -4.71 -3.26 -4.63
C ILE A 116 -5.07 -2.39 -3.44
N ASP A 117 -4.40 -2.56 -2.30
CA ASP A 117 -4.64 -1.77 -1.08
C ASP A 117 -4.38 -0.28 -1.33
N ARG A 118 -3.30 0.08 -2.04
CA ARG A 118 -3.04 1.48 -2.43
C ARG A 118 -4.15 2.04 -3.31
N ARG A 119 -4.65 1.27 -4.28
CA ARG A 119 -5.75 1.69 -5.16
C ARG A 119 -7.07 1.83 -4.40
N ARG A 120 -7.39 0.87 -3.52
CA ARG A 120 -8.55 0.90 -2.63
C ARG A 120 -8.50 2.10 -1.70
N ALA A 121 -7.36 2.38 -1.07
CA ALA A 121 -7.16 3.55 -0.23
C ALA A 121 -7.42 4.86 -1.01
N LEU A 122 -6.87 5.00 -2.23
CA LEU A 122 -7.10 6.18 -3.08
C LEU A 122 -8.58 6.33 -3.49
N GLN A 123 -9.25 5.23 -3.87
CA GLN A 123 -10.68 5.24 -4.18
C GLN A 123 -11.50 5.67 -2.94
N ARG A 124 -11.24 5.07 -1.77
CA ARG A 124 -11.89 5.42 -0.50
C ARG A 124 -11.66 6.89 -0.10
N VAL A 125 -10.46 7.42 -0.30
CA VAL A 125 -10.17 8.86 -0.10
C VAL A 125 -11.03 9.72 -1.02
N SER A 126 -11.10 9.40 -2.31
CA SER A 126 -11.90 10.19 -3.27
C SER A 126 -13.41 10.16 -2.96
N ILE A 127 -13.94 9.02 -2.51
CA ILE A 127 -15.33 8.86 -2.06
C ILE A 127 -15.59 9.72 -0.81
N VAL A 128 -14.76 9.57 0.23
CA VAL A 128 -14.95 10.27 1.50
C VAL A 128 -14.83 11.78 1.33
N VAL A 129 -13.82 12.25 0.58
CA VAL A 129 -13.66 13.68 0.31
C VAL A 129 -14.86 14.20 -0.49
N GLY A 130 -15.23 13.55 -1.60
CA GLY A 130 -16.33 14.01 -2.46
C GLY A 130 -17.72 14.00 -1.81
N LEU A 131 -17.94 13.18 -0.77
CA LEU A 131 -19.23 13.09 -0.07
C LEU A 131 -19.28 13.93 1.23
N MET A 132 -18.16 14.10 1.92
CA MET A 132 -18.08 14.79 3.21
C MET A 132 -17.54 16.22 3.12
N ASP A 133 -17.23 16.73 1.92
CA ASP A 133 -16.80 18.14 1.75
C ASP A 133 -17.91 19.13 2.15
N GLY A 134 -17.50 20.19 2.85
CA GLY A 134 -18.38 21.18 3.46
C GLY A 134 -19.31 20.66 4.55
N LYS A 135 -19.08 19.47 5.14
CA LYS A 135 -19.91 18.89 6.20
C LYS A 135 -19.41 19.24 7.60
N GLU A 136 -20.34 19.68 8.45
CA GLU A 136 -20.07 19.97 9.87
C GLU A 136 -19.99 18.67 10.67
N PHE A 137 -18.92 18.43 11.41
CA PHE A 137 -18.70 17.16 12.11
C PHE A 137 -19.68 16.93 13.26
N ASP A 138 -20.00 17.95 14.07
CA ASP A 138 -20.80 17.77 15.28
C ASP A 138 -22.27 17.44 14.97
N GLY A 139 -22.91 18.19 14.08
CA GLY A 139 -24.21 17.81 13.52
C GLY A 139 -24.16 16.47 12.76
N SER A 140 -23.07 16.19 12.02
CA SER A 140 -22.96 14.95 11.24
C SER A 140 -22.83 13.69 12.10
N ARG A 141 -22.04 13.70 13.17
CA ARG A 141 -21.83 12.50 14.02
C ARG A 141 -23.12 12.07 14.73
N ILE A 142 -23.96 13.02 15.12
CA ILE A 142 -25.27 12.75 15.73
C ILE A 142 -26.19 12.09 14.71
N HIS A 143 -26.37 12.72 13.54
CA HIS A 143 -27.23 12.19 12.48
C HIS A 143 -26.77 10.80 12.00
N ALA A 144 -25.47 10.63 11.75
CA ALA A 144 -24.90 9.38 11.27
C ALA A 144 -25.04 8.23 12.30
N SER A 145 -24.85 8.51 13.59
CA SER A 145 -25.05 7.52 14.66
C SER A 145 -26.51 7.06 14.74
N THR A 146 -27.46 7.99 14.67
CA THR A 146 -28.90 7.68 14.62
C THR A 146 -29.26 6.86 13.38
N MET A 147 -28.73 7.22 12.20
CA MET A 147 -28.98 6.50 10.95
C MET A 147 -28.42 5.06 10.96
N ILE A 148 -27.24 4.84 11.55
CA ILE A 148 -26.69 3.48 11.70
C ILE A 148 -27.55 2.64 12.65
N LEU A 149 -27.87 3.15 13.84
CA LEU A 149 -28.64 2.41 14.84
C LEU A 149 -30.09 2.13 14.38
N GLY A 150 -30.69 3.05 13.61
CA GLY A 150 -32.02 2.85 13.04
C GLY A 150 -32.08 1.92 11.82
N SER A 151 -30.97 1.74 11.09
CA SER A 151 -30.93 0.86 9.90
C SER A 151 -30.46 -0.56 10.20
N ARG A 152 -29.50 -0.75 11.13
CA ARG A 152 -28.96 -2.08 11.47
C ARG A 152 -29.65 -2.68 12.68
N GLN A 153 -30.80 -3.32 12.44
CA GLN A 153 -31.62 -3.99 13.48
C GLN A 153 -30.83 -5.03 14.32
N ASN A 154 -29.86 -5.72 13.71
CA ASN A 154 -29.05 -6.77 14.36
C ASN A 154 -27.62 -6.30 14.70
N LEU A 155 -27.48 -5.07 15.23
CA LEU A 155 -26.18 -4.54 15.70
C LEU A 155 -25.81 -5.11 17.07
N SER A 156 -24.68 -5.82 17.15
CA SER A 156 -24.21 -6.35 18.45
C SER A 156 -23.78 -5.23 19.40
N LEU A 157 -23.95 -5.44 20.73
CA LEU A 157 -23.53 -4.49 21.76
C LEU A 157 -22.02 -4.18 21.74
N GLN A 158 -21.21 -5.01 21.08
CA GLN A 158 -19.79 -4.76 20.87
C GLN A 158 -19.56 -3.85 19.66
N GLU A 159 -20.12 -4.17 18.48
CA GLU A 159 -20.07 -3.28 17.30
C GLU A 159 -20.58 -1.86 17.62
N GLN A 160 -21.65 -1.73 18.44
CA GLN A 160 -22.17 -0.44 18.88
C GLN A 160 -21.17 0.36 19.73
N LYS A 161 -20.45 -0.31 20.65
CA LYS A 161 -19.42 0.31 21.49
C LYS A 161 -18.21 0.72 20.65
N ASP A 162 -17.78 -0.13 19.72
CA ASP A 162 -16.61 0.11 18.89
C ASP A 162 -16.84 1.31 17.95
N LEU A 163 -18.03 1.40 17.34
CA LEU A 163 -18.47 2.59 16.59
C LEU A 163 -18.45 3.86 17.46
N ALA A 164 -19.07 3.81 18.64
CA ALA A 164 -19.13 4.95 19.56
C ALA A 164 -17.75 5.37 20.10
N ASN A 165 -16.80 4.43 20.21
CA ASN A 165 -15.42 4.71 20.57
C ASN A 165 -14.65 5.39 19.43
N GLN A 166 -14.75 4.87 18.19
CA GLN A 166 -14.10 5.48 17.02
C GLN A 166 -14.58 6.92 16.76
N ILE A 167 -15.88 7.18 16.88
CA ILE A 167 -16.43 8.55 16.73
C ILE A 167 -15.88 9.49 17.82
N ARG A 168 -15.80 9.03 19.08
CA ARG A 168 -15.23 9.81 20.20
C ARG A 168 -13.73 10.04 20.03
N GLU A 169 -13.00 9.08 19.48
CA GLU A 169 -11.58 9.23 19.14
C GLU A 169 -11.34 10.28 18.04
N VAL A 170 -12.30 10.52 17.14
CA VAL A 170 -12.24 11.61 16.16
C VAL A 170 -12.60 12.96 16.82
N GLU A 171 -13.65 12.99 17.65
CA GLU A 171 -14.10 14.17 18.38
C GLU A 171 -12.97 14.87 19.15
N VAL A 172 -12.18 14.10 19.92
CA VAL A 172 -11.12 14.64 20.79
C VAL A 172 -9.83 15.07 20.05
N ARG A 173 -9.73 14.85 18.73
CA ARG A 173 -8.54 15.24 17.96
C ARG A 173 -8.49 16.76 17.74
N LYS A 174 -7.30 17.34 17.91
CA LYS A 174 -7.00 18.74 17.63
C LYS A 174 -6.69 18.96 16.14
N ILE A 175 -7.67 18.63 15.31
CA ILE A 175 -7.68 18.80 13.85
C ILE A 175 -8.88 19.66 13.45
N SER A 176 -8.91 20.18 12.21
CA SER A 176 -10.03 20.99 11.74
C SER A 176 -11.33 20.20 11.66
N ASP A 177 -12.47 20.89 11.74
CA ASP A 177 -13.78 20.24 11.74
C ASP A 177 -14.03 19.44 10.44
N GLN A 178 -13.59 19.97 9.31
CA GLN A 178 -13.64 19.30 8.01
C GLN A 178 -12.77 18.01 7.97
N GLU A 179 -11.62 17.98 8.66
CA GLU A 179 -10.83 16.75 8.81
C GLU A 179 -11.51 15.73 9.72
N LYS A 180 -12.26 16.17 10.74
CA LYS A 180 -13.11 15.29 11.55
C LYS A 180 -14.28 14.73 10.74
N ALA A 181 -14.90 15.54 9.87
CA ALA A 181 -15.94 15.11 8.95
C ALA A 181 -15.42 14.06 7.95
N TYR A 182 -14.22 14.24 7.39
CA TYR A 182 -13.55 13.21 6.58
C TYR A 182 -13.29 11.93 7.40
N ALA A 183 -12.76 12.04 8.62
CA ALA A 183 -12.51 10.89 9.49
C ALA A 183 -13.80 10.12 9.86
N LEU A 184 -14.91 10.83 10.11
CA LEU A 184 -16.23 10.24 10.25
C LEU A 184 -16.66 9.51 8.98
N GLY A 185 -16.46 10.10 7.80
CA GLY A 185 -16.75 9.47 6.52
C GLY A 185 -16.02 8.13 6.31
N PHE A 186 -14.76 8.01 6.75
CA PHE A 186 -14.05 6.72 6.73
C PHE A 186 -14.68 5.68 7.66
N ILE A 187 -15.06 6.06 8.89
CA ILE A 187 -15.75 5.17 9.84
C ILE A 187 -17.07 4.65 9.24
N LEU A 188 -17.87 5.54 8.63
CA LEU A 188 -19.11 5.14 7.97
C LEU A 188 -18.87 4.19 6.78
N LEU A 189 -17.82 4.43 6.00
CA LEU A 189 -17.43 3.61 4.86
C LEU A 189 -16.96 2.21 5.28
N ASP A 190 -16.20 2.08 6.37
CA ASP A 190 -15.79 0.77 6.94
C ASP A 190 -16.98 -0.01 7.54
N PHE A 191 -17.92 0.69 8.18
CA PHE A 191 -18.98 0.04 8.96
C PHE A 191 -20.20 -0.36 8.11
N MET A 192 -20.48 0.39 7.03
CA MET A 192 -21.72 0.33 6.25
C MET A 192 -21.54 0.39 4.72
N GLY A 193 -20.33 0.64 4.20
CA GLY A 193 -20.05 0.69 2.77
C GLY A 193 -20.44 1.99 2.06
N GLU A 194 -20.07 2.08 0.78
CA GLU A 194 -20.17 3.30 -0.05
C GLU A 194 -21.61 3.79 -0.26
N SER A 195 -22.53 2.87 -0.58
CA SER A 195 -23.94 3.19 -0.83
C SER A 195 -24.63 3.84 0.38
N PHE A 196 -24.30 3.38 1.59
CA PHE A 196 -24.82 3.96 2.83
C PHE A 196 -24.19 5.32 3.12
N LEU A 197 -22.85 5.44 3.01
CA LEU A 197 -22.17 6.72 3.19
C LEU A 197 -22.77 7.79 2.26
N LYS A 198 -23.02 7.47 0.99
CA LYS A 198 -23.66 8.37 0.03
C LYS A 198 -25.07 8.80 0.47
N ALA A 199 -25.94 7.84 0.78
CA ALA A 199 -27.33 8.10 1.18
C ALA A 199 -27.48 8.86 2.51
N VAL A 200 -26.47 8.76 3.39
CA VAL A 200 -26.37 9.58 4.62
C VAL A 200 -25.79 10.95 4.30
N ALA A 201 -24.69 11.03 3.55
CA ALA A 201 -23.99 12.28 3.21
C ALA A 201 -24.90 13.33 2.55
N GLU A 202 -25.83 12.91 1.71
CA GLU A 202 -26.85 13.78 1.10
C GLU A 202 -27.70 14.54 2.16
N LYS A 203 -27.89 13.96 3.35
CA LYS A 203 -28.73 14.48 4.45
C LYS A 203 -27.93 15.12 5.59
N LEU A 204 -26.61 14.96 5.63
CA LEU A 204 -25.76 15.53 6.67
C LEU A 204 -25.74 17.07 6.62
N PRO A 205 -25.72 17.76 7.77
CA PRO A 205 -25.61 19.22 7.81
C PRO A 205 -24.32 19.69 7.14
N ARG A 206 -24.43 20.82 6.43
CA ARG A 206 -23.27 21.54 5.91
C ARG A 206 -22.86 22.61 6.91
N VAL A 207 -21.56 22.92 6.93
CA VAL A 207 -21.08 24.15 7.55
C VAL A 207 -21.79 25.31 6.85
N GLU A 208 -22.52 26.14 7.60
CA GLU A 208 -23.05 27.38 7.05
C GLU A 208 -21.86 28.26 6.64
N GLU A 209 -21.71 28.55 5.34
CA GLU A 209 -20.79 29.59 4.91
C GLU A 209 -21.20 30.88 5.65
N PRO A 210 -20.29 31.52 6.42
CA PRO A 210 -20.62 32.76 7.11
C PRO A 210 -21.12 33.74 6.05
N PRO A 211 -22.34 34.29 6.22
CA PRO A 211 -23.13 34.84 5.12
C PRO A 211 -22.28 35.85 4.37
N GLN A 212 -21.93 35.50 3.11
CA GLN A 212 -20.85 36.16 2.37
C GLN A 212 -21.06 37.66 2.44
N ALA A 213 -20.19 38.33 3.22
CA ALA A 213 -20.41 39.71 3.61
C ALA A 213 -20.38 40.55 2.34
N THR A 214 -21.57 40.89 1.83
CA THR A 214 -21.73 41.66 0.58
C THR A 214 -20.86 42.87 0.74
N PRO A 215 -19.80 43.02 -0.08
CA PRO A 215 -18.83 44.08 0.12
C PRO A 215 -19.58 45.39 -0.14
N HIS A 216 -20.00 46.03 0.94
CA HIS A 216 -20.55 47.37 0.92
C HIS A 216 -19.40 48.26 0.48
N PHE A 217 -19.30 48.42 -0.84
CA PHE A 217 -18.31 49.21 -1.52
C PHE A 217 -18.66 50.68 -1.27
N VAL A 218 -18.34 51.14 -0.06
CA VAL A 218 -18.47 52.53 0.33
C VAL A 218 -17.55 53.32 -0.58
N SER A 219 -18.13 53.98 -1.58
CA SER A 219 -17.43 54.88 -2.49
C SER A 219 -16.97 56.14 -1.74
N GLY A 220 -15.94 55.98 -0.92
CA GLY A 220 -15.34 57.03 -0.09
C GLY A 220 -13.82 56.92 -0.10
N GLY A 221 -13.17 57.84 -0.81
CA GLY A 221 -11.73 58.09 -0.73
C GLY A 221 -10.83 57.03 -1.39
N ILE A 222 -10.28 57.35 -2.57
CA ILE A 222 -9.11 56.64 -3.08
C ILE A 222 -7.87 57.12 -2.32
N THR A 223 -7.47 56.39 -1.28
CA THR A 223 -6.18 56.55 -0.58
C THR A 223 -5.62 55.18 -0.15
N GLU A 224 -4.37 54.94 -0.52
CA GLU A 224 -3.43 53.98 0.10
C GLU A 224 -3.80 52.48 0.12
N THR A 225 -3.48 51.80 -0.99
CA THR A 225 -2.67 50.55 -1.03
C THR A 225 -2.75 49.60 0.19
N GLY A 226 -3.89 48.92 0.37
CA GLY A 226 -4.04 47.80 1.31
C GLY A 226 -3.69 46.45 0.66
N SER A 227 -2.78 45.67 1.25
CA SER A 227 -2.36 44.36 0.73
C SER A 227 -3.49 43.31 0.81
N GLY A 228 -3.90 42.75 -0.33
CA GLY A 228 -4.88 41.67 -0.39
C GLY A 228 -4.31 40.35 0.12
N MET A 229 -4.90 39.77 1.17
CA MET A 229 -4.47 38.49 1.72
C MET A 229 -4.76 37.32 0.78
N VAL A 230 -3.74 36.88 0.04
CA VAL A 230 -3.78 35.61 -0.70
C VAL A 230 -3.94 34.46 0.28
N SER A 231 -4.96 33.64 0.09
CA SER A 231 -5.24 32.48 0.94
C SER A 231 -4.05 31.51 0.97
N LYS A 232 -3.51 31.27 2.17
CA LYS A 232 -2.40 30.32 2.39
C LYS A 232 -2.88 28.90 2.16
N ARG A 233 -2.72 28.39 0.94
CA ARG A 233 -2.84 26.95 0.63
C ARG A 233 -1.83 26.17 1.46
N THR A 234 -2.28 25.50 2.51
CA THR A 234 -1.49 24.54 3.28
C THR A 234 -1.20 23.33 2.40
N TRP A 235 0.09 23.08 2.13
CA TRP A 235 0.56 21.95 1.33
C TRP A 235 0.47 20.63 2.10
N GLY A 236 -0.76 20.15 2.30
CA GLY A 236 -1.06 18.99 3.13
C GLY A 236 -0.61 17.66 2.52
N ALA A 237 0.54 17.16 2.99
CA ALA A 237 0.92 15.75 3.19
C ALA A 237 0.74 14.66 2.10
N SER A 238 0.09 14.92 0.97
CA SER A 238 -0.36 13.90 -0.01
C SER A 238 0.14 14.14 -1.44
N MET A 239 1.29 14.80 -1.60
CA MET A 239 1.91 14.93 -2.94
C MET A 239 2.16 13.54 -3.57
N PRO A 240 1.86 13.35 -4.86
CA PRO A 240 2.06 12.06 -5.51
C PRO A 240 3.53 11.62 -5.42
N VAL A 241 3.76 10.39 -4.93
CA VAL A 241 5.10 9.80 -4.72
C VAL A 241 5.97 9.87 -5.99
N GLN A 242 5.35 9.85 -7.17
CA GLN A 242 6.01 10.06 -8.46
C GLN A 242 6.68 11.43 -8.59
N ARG A 243 6.02 12.53 -8.18
CA ARG A 243 6.61 13.89 -8.20
C ARG A 243 7.81 13.96 -7.25
N ALA A 244 7.67 13.41 -6.05
CA ALA A 244 8.76 13.34 -5.07
C ALA A 244 9.97 12.52 -5.58
N LYS A 245 9.72 11.42 -6.32
CA LYS A 245 10.79 10.67 -6.98
C LYS A 245 11.50 11.54 -8.03
N VAL A 246 10.78 12.22 -8.92
CA VAL A 246 11.38 13.06 -9.98
C VAL A 246 12.17 14.24 -9.40
N VAL A 247 11.62 14.95 -8.41
CA VAL A 247 12.32 16.07 -7.75
C VAL A 247 13.63 15.60 -7.11
N ARG A 248 13.63 14.45 -6.43
CA ARG A 248 14.86 13.87 -5.85
C ARG A 248 15.84 13.38 -6.92
N GLU A 249 15.35 12.65 -7.92
CA GLU A 249 16.14 12.06 -9.02
C GLU A 249 16.97 13.11 -9.80
N LEU A 250 16.45 14.34 -9.94
CA LEU A 250 17.12 15.40 -10.69
C LEU A 250 17.92 16.40 -9.83
N LEU A 251 17.52 16.63 -8.57
CA LEU A 251 18.07 17.72 -7.76
C LEU A 251 18.98 17.27 -6.60
N THR A 252 19.07 15.98 -6.26
CA THR A 252 20.05 15.49 -5.28
C THR A 252 21.47 15.87 -5.73
N GLY A 253 22.19 16.62 -4.89
CA GLY A 253 23.54 17.10 -5.19
C GLY A 253 23.63 18.37 -6.06
N VAL A 254 22.51 18.98 -6.45
CA VAL A 254 22.51 20.26 -7.17
C VAL A 254 22.52 21.42 -6.16
N ALA A 255 23.45 22.37 -6.32
CA ALA A 255 23.57 23.52 -5.42
C ALA A 255 22.31 24.42 -5.46
N LEU A 256 21.92 24.96 -4.29
CA LEU A 256 20.72 25.79 -4.14
C LEU A 256 20.66 26.98 -5.10
N GLU A 257 21.79 27.68 -5.28
CA GLU A 257 21.87 28.83 -6.20
C GLU A 257 21.68 28.43 -7.67
N ALA A 258 22.04 27.21 -8.09
CA ALA A 258 21.78 26.74 -9.46
C ALA A 258 20.28 26.51 -9.69
N VAL A 259 19.58 25.88 -8.74
CA VAL A 259 18.12 25.67 -8.81
C VAL A 259 17.38 27.00 -8.71
N ARG A 260 17.82 27.91 -7.83
CA ARG A 260 17.29 29.26 -7.66
C ARG A 260 17.43 30.08 -8.95
N LYS A 261 18.65 30.21 -9.48
CA LYS A 261 18.93 30.93 -10.73
C LYS A 261 18.06 30.39 -11.87
N ARG A 262 18.01 29.06 -12.04
CA ARG A 262 17.21 28.42 -13.08
C ARG A 262 15.71 28.72 -12.92
N THR A 263 15.20 28.70 -11.69
CA THR A 263 13.79 29.03 -11.43
C THR A 263 13.47 30.49 -11.76
N VAL A 264 14.37 31.43 -11.45
CA VAL A 264 14.21 32.85 -11.79
C VAL A 264 14.25 33.07 -13.30
N GLU A 265 15.20 32.47 -14.02
CA GLU A 265 15.25 32.50 -15.51
C GLU A 265 13.92 32.06 -16.15
N LEU A 266 13.27 31.03 -15.58
CA LEU A 266 12.01 30.47 -16.09
C LEU A 266 10.79 31.35 -15.76
N LEU A 267 10.80 32.06 -14.63
CA LEU A 267 9.78 33.06 -14.30
C LEU A 267 9.90 34.28 -15.22
N ASP A 268 11.10 34.83 -15.35
CA ASP A 268 11.33 36.09 -16.07
C ASP A 268 11.24 35.92 -17.60
N SER A 269 11.42 34.69 -18.11
CA SER A 269 11.10 34.32 -19.50
C SER A 269 9.64 33.92 -19.72
N GLY A 270 8.80 33.91 -18.68
CA GLY A 270 7.38 33.53 -18.76
C GLY A 270 7.12 32.04 -19.05
N GLN A 271 8.13 31.18 -18.94
CA GLN A 271 7.99 29.72 -19.12
C GLN A 271 7.37 29.04 -17.89
N LEU A 272 7.59 29.61 -16.71
CA LEU A 272 6.98 29.22 -15.44
C LEU A 272 6.00 30.31 -14.98
N GLY A 273 4.77 29.91 -14.64
CA GLY A 273 3.66 30.81 -14.33
C GLY A 273 2.97 31.36 -15.59
N THR A 274 1.69 31.01 -15.77
CA THR A 274 0.86 31.33 -16.94
C THR A 274 0.54 32.82 -17.08
N ASN A 275 0.55 33.56 -15.97
CA ASN A 275 0.21 34.97 -15.88
C ASN A 275 1.10 35.67 -14.82
N GLU A 276 1.05 37.00 -14.74
CA GLU A 276 1.93 37.76 -13.85
C GLU A 276 1.58 37.61 -12.36
N ASP A 277 0.31 37.37 -12.03
CA ASP A 277 -0.12 37.12 -10.65
C ASP A 277 0.45 35.80 -10.12
N GLU A 278 0.41 34.75 -10.95
CA GLU A 278 1.02 33.45 -10.67
C GLU A 278 2.55 33.55 -10.55
N ARG A 279 3.21 34.31 -11.43
CA ARG A 279 4.65 34.60 -11.31
C ARG A 279 4.99 35.38 -10.05
N THR A 280 4.18 36.38 -9.68
CA THR A 280 4.35 37.18 -8.46
C THR A 280 4.17 36.33 -7.20
N PHE A 281 3.15 35.46 -7.18
CA PHE A 281 2.93 34.49 -6.12
C PHE A 281 4.11 33.51 -5.98
N LEU A 282 4.66 33.01 -7.10
CA LEU A 282 5.85 32.15 -7.10
C LEU A 282 7.09 32.88 -6.58
N ARG A 283 7.37 34.12 -7.02
CA ARG A 283 8.47 34.93 -6.47
C ARG A 283 8.33 35.07 -4.95
N GLY A 284 7.10 35.24 -4.44
CA GLY A 284 6.79 35.22 -3.01
C GLY A 284 7.09 33.87 -2.32
N GLN A 285 6.65 32.75 -2.89
CA GLN A 285 6.96 31.41 -2.35
C GLN A 285 8.46 31.10 -2.33
N ILE A 286 9.19 31.51 -3.38
CA ILE A 286 10.64 31.32 -3.47
C ILE A 286 11.35 32.12 -2.37
N ALA A 287 10.94 33.37 -2.14
CA ALA A 287 11.47 34.18 -1.05
C ALA A 287 11.17 33.54 0.33
N GLU A 288 9.97 33.00 0.54
CA GLU A 288 9.62 32.29 1.78
C GLU A 288 10.49 31.02 1.97
N ILE A 289 10.64 30.19 0.93
CA ILE A 289 11.44 28.95 0.99
C ILE A 289 12.92 29.26 1.29
N LEU A 290 13.50 30.25 0.61
CA LEU A 290 14.89 30.65 0.83
C LEU A 290 15.10 31.22 2.25
N GLY A 291 14.12 31.92 2.80
CA GLY A 291 14.15 32.51 4.14
C GLY A 291 13.96 31.55 5.32
N ARG A 292 13.66 30.26 5.09
CA ARG A 292 13.47 29.27 6.17
C ARG A 292 14.79 28.88 6.85
N GLU A 293 14.74 28.58 8.14
CA GLU A 293 15.82 27.93 8.88
C GLU A 293 15.78 26.41 8.64
N SER A 294 16.21 25.98 7.45
CA SER A 294 16.33 24.59 7.02
C SER A 294 17.63 24.35 6.26
N SER A 295 17.99 23.08 6.00
CA SER A 295 19.19 22.78 5.21
C SER A 295 19.06 23.28 3.76
N GLU A 296 20.19 23.42 3.06
CA GLU A 296 20.17 23.77 1.63
C GLU A 296 19.50 22.67 0.79
N GLU A 297 19.64 21.39 1.17
CA GLU A 297 18.97 20.27 0.50
C GLU A 297 17.44 20.34 0.67
N ASP A 298 16.95 20.69 1.86
CA ASP A 298 15.51 20.94 2.09
C ASP A 298 15.00 22.09 1.20
N LYS A 299 15.79 23.17 1.05
CA LYS A 299 15.45 24.32 0.20
C LYS A 299 15.46 23.95 -1.28
N VAL A 300 16.45 23.17 -1.72
CA VAL A 300 16.53 22.62 -3.09
C VAL A 300 15.29 21.79 -3.42
N PHE A 301 14.89 20.86 -2.54
CA PHE A 301 13.71 20.05 -2.78
C PHE A 301 12.42 20.87 -2.67
N ALA A 302 12.26 21.74 -1.67
CA ALA A 302 11.08 22.59 -1.54
C ALA A 302 10.87 23.50 -2.76
N LEU A 303 11.96 24.07 -3.29
CA LEU A 303 11.96 24.86 -4.52
C LEU A 303 11.58 24.00 -5.74
N GLY A 304 12.20 22.82 -5.88
CA GLY A 304 11.87 21.85 -6.93
C GLY A 304 10.41 21.40 -6.88
N PHE A 305 9.84 21.21 -5.69
CA PHE A 305 8.41 20.90 -5.51
C PHE A 305 7.50 22.07 -5.88
N ALA A 306 7.85 23.31 -5.53
CA ALA A 306 7.09 24.49 -5.93
C ALA A 306 7.00 24.61 -7.46
N VAL A 307 8.12 24.42 -8.17
CA VAL A 307 8.14 24.43 -9.64
C VAL A 307 7.40 23.22 -10.25
N HIS A 308 7.67 22.00 -9.77
CA HIS A 308 6.96 20.79 -10.23
C HIS A 308 5.47 20.80 -9.85
N SER A 309 4.99 21.69 -8.98
CA SER A 309 3.57 21.80 -8.68
C SER A 309 2.75 22.23 -9.91
N LEU A 310 3.31 23.13 -10.73
CA LEU A 310 2.68 23.79 -11.88
C LEU A 310 2.95 23.12 -13.23
N TRP A 311 3.91 22.19 -13.28
CA TRP A 311 4.33 21.51 -14.51
C TRP A 311 4.10 20.00 -14.44
N ASP A 312 3.97 19.41 -15.62
CA ASP A 312 4.13 17.97 -15.79
C ASP A 312 5.59 17.52 -15.57
N SER A 313 5.78 16.22 -15.38
CA SER A 313 7.09 15.62 -15.11
C SER A 313 8.04 15.62 -16.32
N VAL A 314 7.57 15.94 -17.53
CA VAL A 314 8.39 16.01 -18.75
C VAL A 314 9.05 17.39 -18.80
N ARG A 315 8.28 18.48 -18.76
CA ARG A 315 8.81 19.85 -18.69
C ARG A 315 9.79 20.04 -17.53
N PHE A 316 9.48 19.48 -16.36
CA PHE A 316 10.38 19.54 -15.22
C PHE A 316 11.71 18.81 -15.47
N ARG A 317 11.68 17.64 -16.15
CA ARG A 317 12.89 16.93 -16.60
C ARG A 317 13.68 17.74 -17.62
N ASP A 318 13.02 18.32 -18.61
CA ASP A 318 13.66 19.08 -19.70
C ASP A 318 14.39 20.33 -19.18
N HIS A 319 13.81 21.06 -18.22
CA HIS A 319 14.37 22.31 -17.74
C HIS A 319 15.38 22.19 -16.58
N PHE A 320 15.33 21.10 -15.79
CA PHE A 320 16.19 20.90 -14.60
C PHE A 320 17.16 19.71 -14.72
N GLY A 321 16.91 18.73 -15.59
CA GLY A 321 17.74 17.53 -15.73
C GLY A 321 19.16 17.77 -16.28
N GLU A 322 19.44 18.96 -16.80
CA GLU A 322 20.79 19.36 -17.22
C GLU A 322 21.63 19.98 -16.09
N LEU A 323 21.02 20.45 -14.99
CA LEU A 323 21.74 21.17 -13.93
C LEU A 323 22.90 20.36 -13.29
N PRO A 324 22.77 19.04 -13.02
CA PRO A 324 23.92 18.24 -12.55
C PRO A 324 25.08 18.20 -13.56
N ARG A 325 24.77 18.27 -14.87
CA ARG A 325 25.76 18.20 -15.95
C ARG A 325 26.47 19.54 -16.19
N THR A 326 25.77 20.66 -16.06
CA THR A 326 26.41 21.99 -16.15
C THR A 326 27.33 22.20 -14.95
N LEU A 327 26.84 21.93 -13.74
CA LEU A 327 27.61 22.10 -12.50
C LEU A 327 28.89 21.25 -12.50
N ALA A 328 28.82 19.99 -12.98
CA ALA A 328 30.01 19.15 -13.16
C ALA A 328 31.00 19.68 -14.22
N ARG A 329 30.55 20.34 -15.30
CA ARG A 329 31.43 20.98 -16.30
C ARG A 329 32.11 22.23 -15.75
N ASP A 330 31.38 23.02 -14.98
CA ASP A 330 31.90 24.28 -14.45
C ASP A 330 32.87 24.03 -13.28
N MET A 331 32.59 23.06 -12.40
CA MET A 331 33.60 22.55 -11.44
C MET A 331 34.85 22.00 -12.15
N ALA A 332 34.70 21.34 -13.30
CA ALA A 332 35.84 20.84 -14.09
C ALA A 332 36.65 21.94 -14.79
N ARG A 333 36.11 23.16 -14.90
CA ARG A 333 36.81 24.37 -15.39
C ARG A 333 37.45 25.18 -14.27
N GLU A 334 36.85 25.17 -13.08
CA GLU A 334 37.40 25.85 -11.88
C GLU A 334 38.53 25.07 -11.20
N LEU A 335 38.74 23.79 -11.56
CA LEU A 335 39.99 23.08 -11.27
C LEU A 335 41.16 23.81 -11.96
N PRO A 336 42.12 24.39 -11.20
CA PRO A 336 43.14 25.25 -11.79
C PRO A 336 44.10 24.46 -12.67
N GLU A 337 44.24 24.88 -13.93
CA GLU A 337 45.15 24.30 -14.93
C GLU A 337 46.64 24.32 -14.49
N GLY A 338 46.97 25.10 -13.45
CA GLY A 338 48.31 25.29 -12.90
C GLY A 338 48.87 24.15 -12.04
N ARG A 339 48.22 22.97 -11.94
CA ARG A 339 48.94 21.74 -11.54
C ARG A 339 49.45 21.02 -12.77
N GLU A 340 50.63 21.44 -13.20
CA GLU A 340 51.48 20.66 -14.10
C GLU A 340 51.54 19.21 -13.61
N ARG A 341 51.39 18.26 -14.52
CA ARG A 341 51.58 16.84 -14.20
C ARG A 341 53.07 16.62 -13.95
N GLU A 342 53.46 16.47 -12.68
CA GLU A 342 54.80 15.95 -12.36
C GLU A 342 55.05 14.70 -13.22
N PRO A 343 56.12 14.66 -14.03
CA PRO A 343 56.37 13.53 -14.90
C PRO A 343 56.59 12.28 -14.04
N ALA A 344 55.91 11.18 -14.39
CA ALA A 344 55.99 9.91 -13.66
C ALA A 344 57.43 9.35 -13.73
N GLY A 345 58.25 9.76 -12.76
CA GLY A 345 59.68 10.00 -13.01
C GLY A 345 60.65 9.46 -11.97
N ARG A 346 60.23 8.48 -11.15
CA ARG A 346 61.14 7.53 -10.49
C ARG A 346 60.39 6.33 -9.91
N ALA A 347 60.70 5.15 -10.41
CA ALA A 347 60.48 3.93 -9.65
C ALA A 347 61.34 4.01 -8.37
N ARG A 348 60.72 3.86 -7.20
CA ARG A 348 61.42 3.71 -5.93
C ARG A 348 61.43 2.22 -5.60
N GLU A 349 62.62 1.64 -5.54
CA GLU A 349 62.79 0.21 -5.31
C GLU A 349 62.21 -0.18 -3.94
N LEU A 350 61.41 -1.24 -3.90
CA LEU A 350 60.85 -1.79 -2.67
C LEU A 350 61.94 -2.61 -1.95
N PRO A 351 62.22 -2.35 -0.66
CA PRO A 351 63.11 -3.20 0.13
C PRO A 351 62.59 -4.65 0.15
N SER A 352 63.44 -5.60 -0.22
CA SER A 352 63.08 -7.01 -0.44
C SER A 352 62.97 -7.85 0.83
N ASP A 353 62.66 -7.23 1.98
CA ASP A 353 62.72 -7.84 3.31
C ASP A 353 61.37 -7.80 4.03
N LEU A 354 60.51 -8.79 3.74
CA LEU A 354 59.53 -9.33 4.70
C LEU A 354 58.93 -10.69 4.25
N ALA A 355 59.78 -11.59 3.76
CA ALA A 355 59.40 -12.98 3.55
C ALA A 355 59.43 -13.76 4.88
N LYS A 356 58.49 -14.72 5.05
CA LYS A 356 58.30 -15.67 6.17
C LYS A 356 57.44 -15.20 7.36
N ALA A 357 56.14 -15.38 7.21
CA ALA A 357 55.29 -15.89 8.30
C ALA A 357 54.50 -17.09 7.76
N ARG A 358 54.62 -18.27 8.40
CA ARG A 358 53.76 -19.43 8.08
C ARG A 358 52.44 -19.30 8.86
N PRO A 359 51.30 -19.77 8.32
CA PRO A 359 50.15 -20.08 9.16
C PRO A 359 50.54 -21.16 10.18
N ARG A 360 49.90 -21.15 11.35
CA ARG A 360 50.12 -22.15 12.40
C ARG A 360 48.82 -22.91 12.64
N ASP A 361 48.89 -24.23 12.55
CA ASP A 361 47.79 -25.13 12.87
C ASP A 361 47.33 -24.96 14.32
N GLN A 362 46.02 -24.99 14.51
CA GLN A 362 45.34 -25.30 15.78
C GLN A 362 44.03 -26.04 15.48
N SER A 363 44.15 -27.33 15.13
CA SER A 363 43.11 -28.30 15.45
C SER A 363 43.19 -28.67 16.94
N ASP A 364 42.15 -29.36 17.42
CA ASP A 364 42.15 -30.19 18.62
C ASP A 364 42.45 -29.51 19.98
N GLU A 365 41.40 -28.92 20.58
CA GLU A 365 41.11 -29.28 21.97
C GLU A 365 39.60 -29.39 22.22
N ALA A 366 39.12 -30.62 22.37
CA ALA A 366 37.76 -30.92 22.77
C ALA A 366 37.79 -31.94 23.90
N LEU A 367 37.28 -31.58 25.09
CA LEU A 367 36.53 -32.48 25.99
C LEU A 367 36.05 -31.79 27.28
N SER A 368 34.97 -32.35 27.83
CA SER A 368 34.49 -32.19 29.21
C SER A 368 34.05 -30.79 29.69
N ARG A 369 32.74 -30.65 29.86
CA ARG A 369 32.18 -30.34 31.18
C ARG A 369 30.86 -31.07 31.41
N THR A 370 30.82 -31.85 32.49
CA THR A 370 29.71 -32.74 32.86
C THR A 370 28.61 -31.98 33.59
N GLY A 371 27.34 -32.31 33.31
CA GLY A 371 26.19 -31.79 34.06
C GLY A 371 25.89 -32.62 35.32
N ARG A 372 25.48 -31.95 36.41
CA ARG A 372 24.88 -32.56 37.62
C ARG A 372 24.15 -31.49 38.44
N GLY A 373 23.11 -31.87 39.20
CA GLY A 373 22.17 -30.94 39.86
C GLY A 373 20.93 -30.71 38.97
N GLU A 374 19.78 -31.38 39.09
CA GLU A 374 19.08 -32.09 40.19
C GLU A 374 18.14 -31.20 41.03
N GLN A 375 16.95 -31.76 41.35
CA GLN A 375 15.86 -31.21 42.20
C GLN A 375 15.00 -30.06 41.58
N ALA A 376 13.74 -29.83 41.97
CA ALA A 376 12.66 -30.72 42.44
C ALA A 376 11.30 -29.96 42.48
N GLY A 377 10.15 -30.63 42.27
CA GLY A 377 8.80 -30.08 42.52
C GLY A 377 7.76 -30.57 41.51
N ARG A 378 6.99 -31.64 41.76
CA ARG A 378 5.80 -31.80 42.64
C ARG A 378 4.52 -31.05 42.21
N GLY A 379 3.52 -31.85 41.80
CA GLY A 379 2.11 -31.67 42.21
C GLY A 379 1.13 -31.26 41.11
N GLY A 380 -0.07 -31.88 41.07
CA GLY A 380 -1.18 -31.36 40.24
C GLY A 380 -2.23 -32.33 39.67
N ALA A 381 -2.23 -33.62 39.99
CA ALA A 381 -3.25 -34.54 39.44
C ALA A 381 -4.65 -34.33 40.06
N ARG A 382 -5.69 -34.22 39.23
CA ARG A 382 -7.10 -34.36 39.63
C ARG A 382 -7.84 -35.36 38.73
N ARG A 383 -8.63 -36.24 39.36
CA ARG A 383 -9.54 -37.20 38.71
C ARG A 383 -11.00 -36.75 38.88
N GLY A 384 -11.82 -37.09 37.91
CA GLY A 384 -13.26 -37.37 38.03
C GLY A 384 -13.70 -38.02 36.70
N THR A 385 -14.30 -39.21 36.61
CA THR A 385 -15.50 -39.76 37.30
C THR A 385 -16.69 -38.81 37.19
N GLY A 386 -17.75 -39.06 36.40
CA GLY A 386 -18.06 -40.18 35.51
C GLY A 386 -19.41 -40.81 35.84
N SER A 387 -20.26 -41.04 34.83
CA SER A 387 -21.54 -41.74 34.96
C SER A 387 -21.97 -42.32 33.60
N THR A 388 -22.87 -43.32 33.60
CA THR A 388 -23.30 -44.05 32.39
C THR A 388 -24.74 -44.56 32.50
N ARG A 389 -25.41 -44.73 31.34
CA ARG A 389 -26.57 -45.62 31.08
C ARG A 389 -27.94 -45.23 31.70
N PRO A 390 -29.09 -45.80 31.27
CA PRO A 390 -29.43 -46.40 29.95
C PRO A 390 -30.89 -46.23 29.41
N VAL A 391 -31.11 -46.67 28.15
CA VAL A 391 -32.31 -47.40 27.62
C VAL A 391 -33.67 -46.69 27.37
N GLY A 392 -34.23 -46.96 26.18
CA GLY A 392 -35.64 -46.77 25.78
C GLY A 392 -35.81 -45.95 24.48
N ARG A 393 -36.66 -46.29 23.49
CA ARG A 393 -37.50 -47.50 23.27
C ARG A 393 -37.78 -47.70 21.75
N ARG A 394 -38.34 -48.85 21.39
CA ARG A 394 -38.54 -49.45 20.04
C ARG A 394 -39.92 -49.13 19.41
N LEU A 395 -39.95 -48.94 18.08
CA LEU A 395 -41.02 -49.09 17.06
C LEU A 395 -40.31 -49.08 15.67
N GLU A 396 -40.64 -49.76 14.56
CA GLU A 396 -41.70 -50.74 14.15
C GLU A 396 -43.14 -50.18 14.07
N GLU A 397 -43.89 -50.19 12.96
CA GLU A 397 -43.76 -50.63 11.53
C GLU A 397 -44.48 -49.56 10.64
N SER A 398 -44.57 -49.53 9.29
CA SER A 398 -44.32 -50.44 8.14
C SER A 398 -43.26 -49.83 7.17
N SER A 399 -43.02 -50.17 5.88
CA SER A 399 -43.61 -51.01 4.78
C SER A 399 -44.70 -50.41 3.85
N ASP A 400 -44.48 -50.65 2.54
CA ASP A 400 -45.40 -50.81 1.38
C ASP A 400 -46.07 -49.63 0.62
N ASP A 401 -46.44 -50.00 -0.62
CA ASP A 401 -47.16 -49.34 -1.72
C ASP A 401 -46.51 -48.19 -2.53
N ALA A 402 -46.73 -48.29 -3.85
CA ALA A 402 -46.37 -47.34 -4.89
C ALA A 402 -47.65 -46.85 -5.59
N ASP A 403 -47.59 -45.76 -6.35
CA ASP A 403 -47.91 -45.83 -7.78
C ASP A 403 -47.51 -44.54 -8.56
N HIS A 404 -47.71 -44.58 -9.88
CA HIS A 404 -47.52 -43.45 -10.79
C HIS A 404 -48.51 -42.29 -10.58
N GLU A 405 -48.04 -41.05 -10.79
CA GLU A 405 -48.83 -40.08 -11.56
C GLU A 405 -47.91 -39.16 -12.40
N MET A 406 -48.38 -38.78 -13.60
CA MET A 406 -47.75 -37.76 -14.44
C MET A 406 -48.48 -36.44 -14.24
N VAL A 407 -47.75 -35.32 -14.12
CA VAL A 407 -48.34 -33.97 -14.07
C VAL A 407 -47.58 -33.04 -15.03
N ASP A 408 -48.33 -32.20 -15.75
CA ASP A 408 -47.83 -31.33 -16.82
C ASP A 408 -46.78 -30.31 -16.38
N ILE A 409 -45.75 -30.14 -17.21
CA ILE A 409 -44.85 -28.97 -17.15
C ILE A 409 -45.53 -27.81 -17.88
N SER A 410 -46.43 -27.12 -17.19
CA SER A 410 -47.05 -25.89 -17.68
C SER A 410 -46.18 -24.66 -17.40
N MET A 411 -45.76 -23.93 -18.44
CA MET A 411 -44.96 -22.71 -18.29
C MET A 411 -45.80 -21.50 -17.88
N SER A 412 -45.59 -20.98 -16.67
CA SER A 412 -45.85 -19.56 -16.34
C SER A 412 -45.11 -19.15 -15.05
N GLY A 413 -44.91 -17.85 -14.84
CA GLY A 413 -44.38 -17.30 -13.59
C GLY A 413 -42.91 -16.87 -13.63
N VAL A 414 -42.63 -15.68 -14.18
CA VAL A 414 -41.36 -14.99 -13.90
C VAL A 414 -41.47 -14.33 -12.53
N ALA A 415 -40.72 -14.84 -11.56
CA ALA A 415 -40.45 -14.15 -10.30
C ALA A 415 -39.00 -13.66 -10.31
N PHE A 416 -38.80 -12.35 -10.16
CA PHE A 416 -37.51 -11.77 -9.84
C PHE A 416 -37.40 -11.68 -8.31
N ASP A 417 -36.88 -12.74 -7.69
CA ASP A 417 -36.49 -12.67 -6.28
C ASP A 417 -35.28 -11.74 -6.13
N ALA A 418 -35.41 -10.75 -5.25
CA ALA A 418 -34.32 -9.84 -4.94
C ALA A 418 -33.39 -10.51 -3.91
N GLU A 419 -32.25 -11.03 -4.37
CA GLU A 419 -31.25 -11.62 -3.49
C GLU A 419 -30.69 -10.57 -2.50
N ASP A 420 -30.94 -10.80 -1.21
CA ASP A 420 -30.42 -10.01 -0.09
C ASP A 420 -28.90 -10.21 0.03
N SER A 421 -28.12 -9.24 -0.47
CA SER A 421 -26.66 -9.32 -0.57
C SER A 421 -25.91 -9.11 0.76
N GLY A 422 -26.50 -9.53 1.88
CA GLY A 422 -25.88 -9.52 3.22
C GLY A 422 -24.61 -10.40 3.39
N SER A 423 -24.19 -11.09 2.33
CA SER A 423 -22.96 -11.90 2.27
C SER A 423 -21.69 -11.07 2.06
N ASP A 424 -21.80 -9.83 1.58
CA ASP A 424 -20.66 -9.03 1.08
C ASP A 424 -19.90 -8.26 2.18
N ARG A 425 -19.67 -8.93 3.33
CA ARG A 425 -18.73 -8.48 4.37
C ARG A 425 -17.35 -9.09 4.10
N PRO A 426 -16.37 -8.33 3.57
CA PRO A 426 -14.99 -8.80 3.58
C PRO A 426 -14.57 -9.03 5.04
N LYS A 427 -14.01 -10.22 5.32
CA LYS A 427 -13.32 -10.46 6.59
C LYS A 427 -12.04 -9.64 6.56
N THR A 428 -12.11 -8.39 7.03
CA THR A 428 -10.94 -7.59 7.33
C THR A 428 -10.03 -8.42 8.23
N GLY A 429 -8.82 -8.70 7.72
CA GLY A 429 -7.80 -9.34 8.54
C GLY A 429 -7.59 -8.50 9.80
N SER A 430 -7.47 -9.15 10.95
CA SER A 430 -7.33 -8.44 12.24
C SER A 430 -6.18 -7.44 12.14
N HIS A 431 -6.52 -6.15 12.01
CA HIS A 431 -5.53 -5.10 11.87
C HIS A 431 -4.55 -5.20 13.05
N PRO A 432 -3.23 -5.14 12.81
CA PRO A 432 -2.29 -5.02 13.92
C PRO A 432 -2.67 -3.77 14.71
N THR A 433 -2.95 -3.93 15.99
CA THR A 433 -3.24 -2.81 16.88
C THR A 433 -2.07 -1.85 16.83
N ILE A 434 -2.27 -0.67 16.23
CA ILE A 434 -1.22 0.32 16.05
C ILE A 434 -0.90 0.88 17.45
N ASN A 435 0.04 0.24 18.13
CA ASN A 435 0.49 0.62 19.45
C ASN A 435 1.39 1.85 19.32
N VAL A 436 0.77 3.02 19.10
CA VAL A 436 1.43 4.33 19.01
C VAL A 436 1.88 4.75 20.41
N ASN A 437 2.85 4.03 20.97
CA ASN A 437 3.56 4.42 22.19
C ASN A 437 4.55 5.54 21.87
N ALA A 438 4.02 6.67 21.39
CA ALA A 438 4.76 7.90 21.19
C ALA A 438 5.11 8.47 22.56
N GLY A 439 6.38 8.30 22.97
CA GLY A 439 6.88 8.84 24.23
C GLY A 439 6.66 10.36 24.32
N PRO A 440 6.50 10.91 25.54
CA PRO A 440 6.16 12.31 25.73
C PRO A 440 7.21 13.24 25.11
N LEU A 441 6.76 14.14 24.24
CA LEU A 441 7.61 15.17 23.63
C LEU A 441 8.20 16.09 24.71
N PRO A 442 9.46 16.54 24.57
CA PRO A 442 10.12 17.37 25.56
C PRO A 442 9.45 18.75 25.64
N ILE A 443 8.90 19.09 26.81
CA ILE A 443 8.35 20.41 27.09
C ILE A 443 9.52 21.40 27.24
N ALA A 444 9.67 22.30 26.28
CA ALA A 444 10.64 23.38 26.36
C ALA A 444 10.33 24.28 27.58
N LYS A 445 11.28 24.36 28.52
CA LYS A 445 11.19 25.33 29.62
C LYS A 445 11.38 26.74 29.07
N LYS A 446 10.45 27.63 29.40
CA LYS A 446 10.54 29.05 29.08
C LYS A 446 11.29 29.76 30.21
N ASP A 447 12.62 29.86 30.08
CA ASP A 447 13.43 30.58 31.04
C ASP A 447 13.08 32.08 31.01
N SER A 448 12.69 32.61 32.17
CA SER A 448 12.41 34.03 32.38
C SER A 448 13.66 34.74 32.94
N ARG A 449 14.13 35.75 32.21
CA ARG A 449 15.04 36.81 32.68
C ARG A 449 14.58 38.14 32.11
#